data_AF-A0A839L955-F1
#
_entry.id   AF-A0A839L955-F1
#
_cell.length_a   1.000
_cell.length_b   1.000
_cell.length_c   1.000
_cell.angle_alpha   90.00
_cell.angle_beta   90.00
_cell.angle_gamma   90.00
#
_symmetry.space_group_name_H-M   'P 1'
#
loop_
_entity.id
_entity.type
_entity.pdbx_description
1 polymer ?
#
loop_
_entity_poly.entity_id
_entity_poly.type
_entity_poly.pdbx_seq_one_letter_code
_entity_poly.pdbx_strand_id
1 'polypeptide(L)'
;MAQLSVSTLPAAPAQLDLAMDEAPALPAGKQVGFELGWDHARHGLAPAVEHLFSASPLRQGWQAGQATFGHRTLKAGGHTQRWLQLRTHAWSRGRSFETTLLTPNYLQQLDTGHCPISRQPLNDIPGDACQRSLDRVRDDAGYAAGNLAMMSRQANAAKGRRDFAALQAAAQSLQQGPIRQMGGLDAKAWQRLALLSSFVTPLPHEQAAALPLHLLPPNRLRLFNPIQALQALVTRQFATPGWSQRLARLEALLPQSDLQADFNRFVLAFVPRVLQQQQLQAPQDIRQALEDAWDHELVQRRWTRFALRLTAAQAEQLVQRAAAKRLCPVHVQQHEVPAATEGWGLA
;
A
#
# COMPACT_ATOMS: atom_id res chain seq x y z
N MET A 1 -13.02 80.57 -20.76
CA MET A 1 -13.70 79.77 -21.80
C MET A 1 -12.72 78.70 -22.25
N ALA A 2 -13.15 77.45 -22.15
CA ALA A 2 -12.37 76.25 -22.42
C ALA A 2 -12.09 76.08 -23.92
N GLN A 3 -10.95 75.48 -24.26
CA GLN A 3 -10.86 74.54 -25.37
C GLN A 3 -9.63 73.62 -25.24
N LEU A 4 -9.93 72.33 -25.29
CA LEU A 4 -9.07 71.14 -25.29
C LEU A 4 -8.47 70.91 -26.68
N SER A 5 -7.29 70.29 -26.74
CA SER A 5 -6.82 69.36 -27.80
C SER A 5 -5.53 68.69 -27.30
N VAL A 6 -5.61 67.50 -26.69
CA VAL A 6 -5.48 66.15 -27.27
C VAL A 6 -4.18 65.99 -28.07
N SER A 7 -3.17 65.42 -27.41
CA SER A 7 -1.89 65.02 -27.98
C SER A 7 -2.00 63.58 -28.50
N THR A 8 -1.82 63.40 -29.81
CA THR A 8 -1.76 62.10 -30.48
C THR A 8 -0.44 61.38 -30.18
N LEU A 9 -0.52 60.17 -29.62
CA LEU A 9 0.61 59.23 -29.58
C LEU A 9 0.58 58.34 -30.84
N PRO A 10 1.74 57.96 -31.41
CA PRO A 10 1.80 57.13 -32.61
C PRO A 10 1.40 55.68 -32.30
N ALA A 11 0.67 55.08 -33.25
CA ALA A 11 0.28 53.67 -33.22
C ALA A 11 1.51 52.76 -33.28
N ALA A 12 1.62 51.84 -32.31
CA ALA A 12 2.57 50.74 -32.36
C ALA A 12 2.23 49.80 -33.55
N PRO A 13 3.22 49.17 -34.19
CA PRO A 13 2.96 48.27 -35.29
C PRO A 13 2.14 47.07 -34.82
N ALA A 14 1.11 46.73 -35.58
CA ALA A 14 0.28 45.55 -35.36
C ALA A 14 1.15 44.29 -35.46
N GLN A 15 1.48 43.72 -34.30
CA GLN A 15 1.98 42.35 -34.20
C GLN A 15 0.79 41.43 -34.53
N LEU A 16 0.79 40.88 -35.73
CA LEU A 16 -0.08 39.77 -36.12
C LEU A 16 0.39 38.53 -35.36
N ASP A 17 -0.22 38.31 -34.20
CA ASP A 17 -0.08 37.08 -33.44
C ASP A 17 -0.90 35.99 -34.15
N LEU A 18 -0.22 35.06 -34.82
CA LEU A 18 -0.84 33.85 -35.35
C LEU A 18 -1.11 32.91 -34.17
N ALA A 19 -2.13 33.25 -33.38
CA ALA A 19 -2.65 32.35 -32.37
C ALA A 19 -3.15 31.08 -33.07
N MET A 20 -2.46 29.97 -32.86
CA MET A 20 -3.08 28.66 -33.05
C MET A 20 -4.28 28.62 -32.11
N ASP A 21 -5.48 28.39 -32.64
CA ASP A 21 -6.68 28.16 -31.82
C ASP A 21 -6.33 27.15 -30.72
N GLU A 22 -6.29 27.61 -29.47
CA GLU A 22 -6.24 26.72 -28.31
C GLU A 22 -7.50 25.87 -28.39
N ALA A 23 -7.33 24.60 -28.76
CA ALA A 23 -8.41 23.63 -28.74
C ALA A 23 -9.08 23.71 -27.35
N PRO A 24 -10.43 23.79 -27.28
CA PRO A 24 -11.11 24.00 -26.02
C PRO A 24 -10.67 22.92 -25.01
N ALA A 25 -10.14 23.38 -23.87
CA ALA A 25 -9.65 22.49 -22.82
C ALA A 25 -10.75 21.49 -22.44
N LEU A 26 -10.45 20.20 -22.59
CA LEU A 26 -11.36 19.14 -22.18
C LEU A 26 -11.60 19.24 -20.66
N PRO A 27 -12.83 18.97 -20.17
CA PRO A 27 -13.06 18.77 -18.74
C PRO A 27 -12.02 17.81 -18.18
N ALA A 28 -11.48 18.07 -16.98
CA ALA A 28 -10.31 17.34 -16.45
C ALA A 28 -10.41 15.81 -16.57
N GLY A 29 -11.60 15.24 -16.32
CA GLY A 29 -11.83 13.80 -16.50
C GLY A 29 -11.74 13.31 -17.95
N LYS A 30 -12.14 14.13 -18.94
CA LYS A 30 -11.97 13.82 -20.36
C LYS A 30 -10.52 13.94 -20.81
N GLN A 31 -9.79 14.94 -20.31
CA GLN A 31 -8.36 15.09 -20.59
C GLN A 31 -7.56 13.88 -20.08
N VAL A 32 -7.76 13.51 -18.81
CA VAL A 32 -7.11 12.32 -18.23
C VAL A 32 -7.45 11.06 -19.03
N GLY A 33 -8.72 10.90 -19.44
CA GLY A 33 -9.12 9.78 -20.29
C GLY A 33 -8.37 9.75 -21.63
N PHE A 34 -8.22 10.89 -22.29
CA PHE A 34 -7.45 11.00 -23.53
C PHE A 34 -5.97 10.64 -23.33
N GLU A 35 -5.31 11.20 -22.32
CA GLU A 35 -3.91 10.90 -21.99
C GLU A 35 -3.70 9.42 -21.68
N LEU A 36 -4.64 8.78 -20.99
CA LEU A 36 -4.60 7.34 -20.75
C LEU A 36 -4.69 6.52 -22.05
N GLY A 37 -5.57 6.92 -22.97
CA GLY A 37 -5.69 6.29 -24.27
C GLY A 37 -4.39 6.39 -25.06
N TRP A 38 -3.78 7.59 -25.03
CA TRP A 38 -2.49 7.86 -25.64
C TRP A 38 -1.38 6.97 -25.06
N ASP A 39 -1.33 6.79 -23.74
CA ASP A 39 -0.36 5.92 -23.08
C ASP A 39 -0.55 4.43 -23.44
N HIS A 40 -1.79 3.96 -23.57
CA HIS A 40 -2.06 2.62 -24.10
C HIS A 40 -1.47 2.44 -25.49
N ALA A 41 -1.69 3.41 -26.39
CA ALA A 41 -1.14 3.37 -27.75
C ALA A 41 0.40 3.43 -27.75
N ARG A 42 1.00 4.26 -26.89
CA ARG A 42 2.46 4.38 -26.71
C ARG A 42 3.10 3.05 -26.36
N HIS A 43 2.38 2.20 -25.62
CA HIS A 43 2.81 0.87 -25.21
C HIS A 43 2.33 -0.26 -26.15
N GLY A 44 1.67 0.07 -27.27
CA GLY A 44 1.15 -0.90 -28.22
C GLY A 44 0.05 -1.81 -27.63
N LEU A 45 -0.66 -1.33 -26.61
CA LEU A 45 -1.74 -2.05 -25.96
C LEU A 45 -3.09 -1.49 -26.37
N ALA A 46 -4.08 -2.37 -26.51
CA ALA A 46 -5.47 -1.98 -26.67
C ALA A 46 -6.12 -1.80 -25.29
N PRO A 47 -6.83 -0.69 -25.04
CA PRO A 47 -7.68 -0.58 -23.87
C PRO A 47 -8.77 -1.66 -23.87
N ALA A 48 -9.31 -1.93 -22.68
CA ALA A 48 -10.39 -2.89 -22.53
C ALA A 48 -11.65 -2.44 -23.30
N VAL A 49 -12.35 -3.41 -23.91
CA VAL A 49 -13.43 -3.14 -24.89
C VAL A 49 -14.57 -2.33 -24.30
N GLU A 50 -14.85 -2.50 -23.00
CA GLU A 50 -15.86 -1.77 -22.25
C GLU A 50 -15.64 -0.24 -22.25
N HIS A 51 -14.43 0.21 -22.55
CA HIS A 51 -14.07 1.63 -22.59
C HIS A 51 -13.94 2.18 -24.03
N LEU A 52 -14.26 1.39 -25.06
CA LEU A 52 -14.08 1.76 -26.48
C LEU A 52 -15.37 2.20 -27.20
N PHE A 53 -16.31 2.82 -26.50
CA PHE A 53 -17.49 3.44 -27.12
C PHE A 53 -17.15 4.75 -27.87
N SER A 54 -18.02 5.20 -28.78
CA SER A 54 -17.76 6.32 -29.71
C SER A 54 -17.35 7.63 -29.03
N ALA A 55 -18.01 7.99 -27.94
CA ALA A 55 -17.74 9.22 -27.19
C ALA A 55 -16.63 9.08 -26.14
N SER A 56 -15.94 7.93 -26.06
CA SER A 56 -14.94 7.68 -25.03
C SER A 56 -13.66 8.49 -25.26
N PRO A 57 -13.24 9.35 -24.31
CA PRO A 57 -11.97 10.05 -24.39
C PRO A 57 -10.78 9.08 -24.46
N LEU A 58 -10.87 7.94 -23.77
CA LEU A 58 -9.87 6.86 -23.82
C LEU A 58 -9.70 6.31 -25.23
N ARG A 59 -10.82 6.08 -25.95
CA ARG A 59 -10.76 5.64 -27.35
C ARG A 59 -10.12 6.70 -28.24
N GLN A 60 -10.50 7.96 -28.09
CA GLN A 60 -9.99 9.07 -28.89
C GLN A 60 -8.48 9.22 -28.73
N GLY A 61 -7.99 9.20 -27.49
CA GLY A 61 -6.56 9.25 -27.19
C GLY A 61 -5.79 8.04 -27.75
N TRP A 62 -6.39 6.85 -27.66
CA TRP A 62 -5.78 5.63 -28.20
C TRP A 62 -5.68 5.63 -29.73
N GLN A 63 -6.69 6.14 -30.43
CA GLN A 63 -6.66 6.29 -31.89
C GLN A 63 -5.64 7.35 -32.33
N ALA A 64 -5.61 8.49 -31.64
CA ALA A 64 -4.62 9.54 -31.91
C ALA A 64 -3.18 9.05 -31.67
N GLY A 65 -2.96 8.31 -30.59
CA GLY A 65 -1.67 7.71 -30.29
C GLY A 65 -1.28 6.63 -31.31
N GLN A 66 -2.21 5.79 -31.76
CA GLN A 66 -1.94 4.80 -32.82
C GLN A 66 -1.49 5.47 -34.13
N ALA A 67 -2.16 6.54 -34.53
CA ALA A 67 -1.77 7.32 -35.71
C ALA A 67 -0.37 7.95 -35.56
N THR A 68 0.02 8.31 -34.33
CA THR A 68 1.31 8.93 -34.03
C THR A 68 2.46 7.93 -33.93
N PHE A 69 2.28 6.85 -33.17
CA PHE A 69 3.34 5.89 -32.89
C PHE A 69 3.47 4.81 -33.97
N GLY A 70 2.37 4.44 -34.63
CA GLY A 70 2.33 3.32 -35.57
C GLY A 70 2.96 2.06 -34.96
N HIS A 71 3.99 1.53 -35.61
CA HIS A 71 4.75 0.37 -35.12
C HIS A 71 5.84 0.70 -34.10
N ARG A 72 6.15 1.99 -33.85
CA ARG A 72 7.21 2.44 -32.93
C ARG A 72 6.66 2.60 -31.51
N THR A 73 6.35 1.47 -30.88
CA THR A 73 5.80 1.44 -29.51
C THR A 73 6.84 0.99 -28.49
N LEU A 74 6.61 1.35 -27.22
CA LEU A 74 7.41 0.88 -26.09
C LEU A 74 6.98 -0.53 -25.70
N LYS A 75 7.95 -1.42 -25.43
CA LYS A 75 7.67 -2.78 -24.95
C LYS A 75 6.90 -2.74 -23.63
N ALA A 76 5.75 -3.41 -23.59
CA ALA A 76 4.94 -3.55 -22.38
C ALA A 76 5.15 -4.92 -21.72
N GLY A 77 5.69 -4.93 -20.51
CA GLY A 77 5.67 -6.12 -19.64
C GLY A 77 4.36 -6.23 -18.85
N GLY A 78 4.21 -7.31 -18.08
CA GLY A 78 3.01 -7.54 -17.25
C GLY A 78 2.73 -6.41 -16.25
N HIS A 79 3.77 -5.81 -15.66
CA HIS A 79 3.62 -4.67 -14.75
C HIS A 79 3.16 -3.39 -15.45
N THR A 80 3.59 -3.15 -16.69
CA THR A 80 3.11 -2.01 -17.50
C THR A 80 1.64 -2.17 -17.84
N GLN A 81 1.22 -3.39 -18.22
CA GLN A 81 -0.19 -3.70 -18.47
C GLN A 81 -1.03 -3.47 -17.21
N ARG A 82 -0.58 -3.99 -16.05
CA ARG A 82 -1.27 -3.82 -14.77
C ARG A 82 -1.34 -2.35 -14.34
N TRP A 83 -0.27 -1.58 -14.58
CA TRP A 83 -0.24 -0.14 -14.32
C TRP A 83 -1.27 0.63 -15.14
N LEU A 84 -1.35 0.39 -16.45
CA LEU A 84 -2.37 1.00 -17.31
C LEU A 84 -3.79 0.58 -16.94
N GLN A 85 -3.99 -0.70 -16.57
CA GLN A 85 -5.27 -1.21 -16.09
C GLN A 85 -5.70 -0.49 -14.80
N LEU A 86 -4.80 -0.32 -13.83
CA LEU A 86 -5.11 0.41 -12.59
C LEU A 86 -5.47 1.88 -12.87
N ARG A 87 -4.74 2.56 -13.77
CA ARG A 87 -5.05 3.94 -14.14
C ARG A 87 -6.43 4.05 -14.82
N THR A 88 -6.73 3.12 -15.72
CA THR A 88 -8.03 3.04 -16.41
C THR A 88 -9.16 2.78 -15.41
N HIS A 89 -8.93 1.91 -14.43
CA HIS A 89 -9.88 1.60 -13.37
C HIS A 89 -10.10 2.77 -12.41
N ALA A 90 -9.04 3.47 -12.02
CA ALA A 90 -9.13 4.68 -11.22
C ALA A 90 -9.97 5.75 -11.93
N TRP A 91 -9.64 6.03 -13.20
CA TRP A 91 -10.36 7.00 -14.03
C TRP A 91 -11.85 6.65 -14.18
N SER A 92 -12.17 5.40 -14.54
CA SER A 92 -13.57 4.98 -14.75
C SER A 92 -14.43 5.02 -13.47
N ARG A 93 -13.80 5.01 -12.29
CA ARG A 93 -14.46 5.12 -10.99
C ARG A 93 -14.37 6.51 -10.36
N GLY A 94 -13.82 7.50 -11.07
CA GLY A 94 -13.60 8.84 -10.54
C GLY A 94 -12.67 8.87 -9.33
N ARG A 95 -11.71 7.94 -9.25
CA ARG A 95 -10.72 7.86 -8.17
C ARG A 95 -9.41 8.51 -8.59
N SER A 96 -8.74 9.12 -7.62
CA SER A 96 -7.39 9.63 -7.78
C SER A 96 -6.40 8.49 -8.05
N PHE A 97 -5.44 8.78 -8.93
CA PHE A 97 -4.30 7.91 -9.21
C PHE A 97 -3.03 8.76 -9.12
N GLU A 98 -2.09 8.35 -8.30
CA GLU A 98 -0.85 9.06 -8.07
C GLU A 98 0.15 8.76 -9.20
N THR A 99 0.46 9.73 -10.06
CA THR A 99 1.24 9.46 -11.29
C THR A 99 2.76 9.47 -11.07
N THR A 100 3.24 9.96 -9.93
CA THR A 100 4.68 10.19 -9.69
C THR A 100 5.39 8.95 -9.16
N LEU A 101 4.94 8.38 -8.04
CA LEU A 101 5.61 7.23 -7.41
C LEU A 101 5.03 5.90 -7.88
N LEU A 102 3.74 5.85 -8.24
CA LEU A 102 3.07 4.62 -8.68
C LEU A 102 3.41 4.31 -10.15
N THR A 103 4.57 3.69 -10.34
CA THR A 103 5.13 3.28 -11.64
C THR A 103 5.06 1.76 -11.84
N PRO A 104 5.29 1.23 -13.06
CA PRO A 104 5.42 -0.21 -13.27
C PRO A 104 6.49 -0.87 -12.38
N ASN A 105 7.62 -0.20 -12.14
CA ASN A 105 8.66 -0.68 -11.21
C ASN A 105 8.16 -0.73 -9.76
N TYR A 106 7.38 0.27 -9.33
CA TYR A 106 6.74 0.23 -8.01
C TYR A 106 5.82 -0.99 -7.89
N LEU A 107 4.99 -1.27 -8.91
CA LEU A 107 4.11 -2.45 -8.91
C LEU A 107 4.88 -3.77 -8.86
N GLN A 108 6.02 -3.87 -9.54
CA GLN A 108 6.89 -5.04 -9.47
C GLN A 108 7.36 -5.33 -8.03
N GLN A 109 7.61 -4.28 -7.26
CA GLN A 109 8.04 -4.43 -5.86
C GLN A 109 6.91 -4.89 -4.93
N LEU A 110 5.64 -4.80 -5.36
CA LEU A 110 4.49 -5.31 -4.61
C LEU A 110 4.22 -6.80 -4.86
N ASP A 111 4.86 -7.40 -5.86
CA ASP A 111 4.61 -8.81 -6.19
C ASP A 111 4.98 -9.73 -5.03
N THR A 112 4.14 -10.74 -4.82
CA THR A 112 4.30 -11.78 -3.80
C THR A 112 3.79 -13.11 -4.34
N GLY A 113 4.46 -14.22 -4.05
CA GLY A 113 3.99 -15.54 -4.52
C GLY A 113 2.65 -15.96 -3.92
N HIS A 114 2.34 -15.50 -2.70
CA HIS A 114 1.19 -15.95 -1.91
C HIS A 114 0.36 -14.76 -1.43
N CYS A 115 -0.94 -14.98 -1.28
CA CYS A 115 -1.85 -13.99 -0.73
C CYS A 115 -1.56 -13.78 0.76
N PRO A 116 -1.30 -12.55 1.23
CA PRO A 116 -1.08 -12.30 2.66
C PRO A 116 -2.29 -12.66 3.53
N ILE A 117 -3.49 -12.70 2.94
CA ILE A 117 -4.75 -12.89 3.65
C ILE A 117 -5.18 -14.35 3.67
N SER A 118 -5.28 -15.00 2.51
CA SER A 118 -5.69 -16.41 2.43
C SER A 118 -4.52 -17.39 2.55
N ARG A 119 -3.28 -16.90 2.44
CA ARG A 119 -2.02 -17.67 2.38
C ARG A 119 -1.93 -18.68 1.22
N GLN A 120 -2.89 -18.65 0.30
CA GLN A 120 -2.90 -19.45 -0.92
C GLN A 120 -1.95 -18.87 -1.99
N PRO A 121 -1.37 -19.72 -2.85
CA PRO A 121 -0.55 -19.25 -3.98
C PRO A 121 -1.40 -18.40 -4.93
N LEU A 122 -0.85 -17.26 -5.36
CA LEU A 122 -1.51 -16.36 -6.28
C LEU A 122 -1.25 -16.77 -7.74
N ASN A 123 -2.27 -16.64 -8.58
CA ASN A 123 -2.20 -16.95 -10.01
C ASN A 123 -2.65 -15.78 -10.89
N ASP A 124 -2.47 -15.92 -12.20
CA ASP A 124 -2.91 -14.92 -13.19
C ASP A 124 -4.13 -15.40 -14.00
N ILE A 125 -4.87 -16.40 -13.48
CA ILE A 125 -6.06 -16.95 -14.17
C ILE A 125 -7.24 -15.98 -13.99
N PRO A 126 -7.81 -15.43 -15.08
CA PRO A 126 -8.93 -14.49 -14.97
C PRO A 126 -10.15 -15.10 -14.27
N GLY A 127 -10.67 -14.41 -13.25
CA GLY A 127 -11.87 -14.83 -12.52
C GLY A 127 -11.61 -15.80 -11.37
N ASP A 128 -10.42 -16.40 -11.28
CA ASP A 128 -10.06 -17.32 -10.20
C ASP A 128 -10.06 -16.62 -8.83
N ALA A 129 -10.38 -17.36 -7.76
CA ALA A 129 -10.41 -16.83 -6.39
C ALA A 129 -9.02 -16.35 -5.93
N CYS A 130 -7.96 -17.04 -6.39
CA CYS A 130 -6.55 -16.76 -6.12
C CYS A 130 -5.91 -15.85 -7.19
N GLN A 131 -6.69 -15.31 -8.13
CA GLN A 131 -6.21 -14.33 -9.09
C GLN A 131 -5.56 -13.15 -8.37
N ARG A 132 -4.38 -12.73 -8.84
CA ARG A 132 -3.68 -11.53 -8.36
C ARG A 132 -4.57 -10.30 -8.47
N SER A 133 -4.68 -9.57 -7.36
CA SER A 133 -5.45 -8.35 -7.25
C SER A 133 -4.73 -7.33 -6.38
N LEU A 134 -4.74 -6.06 -6.80
CA LEU A 134 -4.23 -4.97 -5.99
C LEU A 134 -5.39 -4.33 -5.24
N ASP A 135 -5.29 -4.36 -3.92
CA ASP A 135 -6.21 -3.69 -3.00
C ASP A 135 -5.70 -2.30 -2.64
N ARG A 136 -6.63 -1.36 -2.48
CA ARG A 136 -6.39 -0.08 -1.81
C ARG A 136 -6.69 -0.30 -0.34
N VAL A 137 -5.67 -0.42 0.49
CA VAL A 137 -5.86 -0.87 1.88
C VAL A 137 -6.75 0.11 2.65
N ARG A 138 -6.55 1.41 2.44
CA ARG A 138 -7.46 2.48 2.84
C ARG A 138 -8.36 2.84 1.65
N ASP A 139 -9.66 2.60 1.79
CA ASP A 139 -10.61 2.63 0.65
C ASP A 139 -11.11 4.05 0.28
N ASP A 140 -11.03 4.98 1.23
CA ASP A 140 -11.26 6.43 1.09
C ASP A 140 -10.11 7.14 0.36
N ALA A 141 -8.96 6.48 0.20
CA ALA A 141 -7.82 6.94 -0.57
C ALA A 141 -7.85 6.42 -2.03
N GLY A 142 -7.15 7.14 -2.89
CA GLY A 142 -6.87 6.74 -4.27
C GLY A 142 -5.84 5.61 -4.40
N TYR A 143 -5.46 5.37 -5.65
CA TYR A 143 -4.34 4.50 -5.98
C TYR A 143 -3.03 5.27 -5.79
N ALA A 144 -2.35 5.02 -4.68
CA ALA A 144 -1.14 5.75 -4.31
C ALA A 144 -0.08 4.86 -3.68
N ALA A 145 1.19 5.24 -3.82
CA ALA A 145 2.29 4.60 -3.12
C ALA A 145 2.06 4.64 -1.60
N GLY A 146 2.34 3.54 -0.93
CA GLY A 146 2.06 3.39 0.50
C GLY A 146 0.67 2.86 0.85
N ASN A 147 -0.30 2.83 -0.08
CA ASN A 147 -1.69 2.39 0.18
C ASN A 147 -2.08 1.09 -0.56
N LEU A 148 -1.15 0.44 -1.26
CA LEU A 148 -1.45 -0.72 -2.09
C LEU A 148 -0.89 -2.02 -1.49
N ALA A 149 -1.68 -3.09 -1.58
CA ALA A 149 -1.25 -4.44 -1.24
C ALA A 149 -1.69 -5.44 -2.31
N MET A 150 -0.77 -6.32 -2.73
CA MET A 150 -1.09 -7.46 -3.59
C MET A 150 -1.72 -8.57 -2.75
N MET A 151 -2.91 -9.01 -3.14
CA MET A 151 -3.64 -10.11 -2.51
C MET A 151 -4.50 -10.87 -3.52
N SER A 152 -5.24 -11.88 -3.07
CA SER A 152 -6.14 -12.63 -3.93
C SER A 152 -7.41 -11.84 -4.25
N ARG A 153 -8.01 -12.07 -5.41
CA ARG A 153 -9.29 -11.49 -5.81
C ARG A 153 -10.39 -11.76 -4.77
N GLN A 154 -10.42 -12.97 -4.20
CA GLN A 154 -11.36 -13.30 -3.12
C GLN A 154 -11.15 -12.42 -1.88
N ALA A 155 -9.90 -12.23 -1.44
CA ALA A 155 -9.61 -11.40 -0.27
C ALA A 155 -9.96 -9.93 -0.50
N ASN A 156 -9.63 -9.40 -1.68
CA ASN A 156 -9.97 -8.02 -2.07
C ASN A 156 -11.49 -7.82 -2.13
N ALA A 157 -12.22 -8.77 -2.74
CA ALA A 157 -13.68 -8.72 -2.81
C ALA A 157 -14.34 -8.83 -1.42
N ALA A 158 -13.82 -9.69 -0.53
CA ALA A 158 -14.32 -9.84 0.83
C ALA A 158 -14.11 -8.56 1.67
N LYS A 159 -12.94 -7.91 1.56
CA LYS A 159 -12.70 -6.60 2.17
C LYS A 159 -13.71 -5.57 1.67
N GLY A 160 -13.82 -5.43 0.35
CA GLY A 160 -14.67 -4.40 -0.25
C GLY A 160 -14.29 -3.00 0.27
N ARG A 161 -15.29 -2.23 0.69
CA ARG A 161 -15.10 -0.88 1.26
C ARG A 161 -15.00 -0.83 2.78
N ARG A 162 -14.85 -1.97 3.45
CA ARG A 162 -14.84 -2.04 4.91
C ARG A 162 -13.57 -1.40 5.47
N ASP A 163 -13.74 -0.58 6.49
CA ASP A 163 -12.65 -0.03 7.28
C ASP A 163 -12.16 -1.02 8.34
N PHE A 164 -11.15 -0.61 9.11
CA PHE A 164 -10.58 -1.40 10.19
C PHE A 164 -11.64 -1.90 11.18
N ALA A 165 -12.55 -1.03 11.63
CA ALA A 165 -13.55 -1.37 12.64
C ALA A 165 -14.54 -2.43 12.11
N ALA A 166 -15.03 -2.26 10.89
CA ALA A 166 -15.92 -3.23 10.25
C ALA A 166 -15.23 -4.58 9.99
N LEU A 167 -13.96 -4.57 9.58
CA LEU A 167 -13.17 -5.79 9.40
C LEU A 167 -12.93 -6.50 10.74
N GLN A 168 -12.64 -5.76 11.81
CA GLN A 168 -12.44 -6.32 13.15
C GLN A 168 -13.73 -6.93 13.71
N ALA A 169 -14.87 -6.26 13.53
CA ALA A 169 -16.18 -6.79 13.94
C ALA A 169 -16.53 -8.08 13.18
N ALA A 170 -16.25 -8.14 11.87
CA ALA A 170 -16.45 -9.35 11.08
C ALA A 170 -15.56 -10.52 11.56
N ALA A 171 -14.29 -10.25 11.88
CA ALA A 171 -13.39 -11.24 12.43
C ALA A 171 -13.88 -11.79 13.78
N GLN A 172 -14.30 -10.91 14.70
CA GLN A 172 -14.84 -11.30 16.01
C GLN A 172 -16.14 -12.11 15.88
N SER A 173 -17.04 -11.68 14.98
CA SER A 173 -18.29 -12.39 14.72
C SER A 173 -18.07 -13.82 14.23
N LEU A 174 -17.08 -14.07 13.37
CA LEU A 174 -16.74 -15.41 12.89
C LEU A 174 -16.07 -16.29 13.96
N GLN A 175 -15.35 -15.68 14.89
CA GLN A 175 -14.73 -16.41 15.99
C GLN A 175 -15.75 -16.89 17.02
N GLN A 176 -16.74 -16.05 17.33
CA GLN A 176 -17.72 -16.30 18.39
C GLN A 176 -19.01 -16.94 17.86
N GLY A 177 -19.34 -16.72 16.59
CA GLY A 177 -20.60 -17.13 15.99
C GLY A 177 -20.60 -18.54 15.38
N PRO A 178 -21.80 -19.03 14.97
CA PRO A 178 -21.95 -20.33 14.31
C PRO A 178 -21.44 -20.32 12.85
N ILE A 179 -21.39 -19.15 12.21
CA ILE A 179 -20.87 -18.98 10.85
C ILE A 179 -19.35 -19.08 10.88
N ARG A 180 -18.77 -20.02 10.12
CA ARG A 180 -17.32 -20.26 10.08
C ARG A 180 -16.60 -19.53 8.97
N GLN A 181 -17.31 -19.10 7.93
CA GLN A 181 -16.74 -18.38 6.79
C GLN A 181 -17.69 -17.31 6.25
N MET A 182 -17.11 -16.19 5.80
CA MET A 182 -17.83 -15.09 5.14
C MET A 182 -16.98 -14.60 3.96
N GLY A 183 -17.59 -14.46 2.78
CA GLY A 183 -16.88 -14.05 1.57
C GLY A 183 -15.78 -15.03 1.13
N GLY A 184 -15.91 -16.32 1.49
CA GLY A 184 -14.91 -17.35 1.25
C GLY A 184 -13.69 -17.30 2.17
N LEU A 185 -13.70 -16.46 3.21
CA LEU A 185 -12.64 -16.31 4.18
C LEU A 185 -13.06 -16.79 5.57
N ASP A 186 -12.14 -17.45 6.28
CA ASP A 186 -12.32 -17.87 7.67
C ASP A 186 -11.98 -16.75 8.68
N ALA A 187 -12.21 -16.99 9.97
CA ALA A 187 -11.91 -16.04 11.03
C ALA A 187 -10.45 -15.53 11.01
N LYS A 188 -9.47 -16.41 10.76
CA LYS A 188 -8.05 -16.03 10.72
C LYS A 188 -7.73 -15.11 9.54
N ALA A 189 -8.31 -15.38 8.37
CA ALA A 189 -8.18 -14.52 7.19
C ALA A 189 -8.82 -13.15 7.42
N TRP A 190 -9.97 -13.09 8.08
CA TRP A 190 -10.59 -11.83 8.49
C TRP A 190 -9.75 -11.05 9.52
N GLN A 191 -9.12 -11.72 10.48
CA GLN A 191 -8.16 -11.08 11.39
C GLN A 191 -6.96 -10.49 10.64
N ARG A 192 -6.43 -11.19 9.63
CA ARG A 192 -5.34 -10.68 8.78
C ARG A 192 -5.78 -9.47 7.95
N LEU A 193 -7.01 -9.44 7.45
CA LEU A 193 -7.57 -8.26 6.77
C LEU A 193 -7.70 -7.07 7.71
N ALA A 194 -8.25 -7.27 8.91
CA ALA A 194 -8.36 -6.21 9.91
C ALA A 194 -6.97 -5.67 10.27
N LEU A 195 -5.99 -6.53 10.52
CA LEU A 195 -4.61 -6.12 10.79
C LEU A 195 -4.00 -5.36 9.60
N LEU A 196 -4.20 -5.81 8.37
CA LEU A 196 -3.73 -5.10 7.17
C LEU A 196 -4.29 -3.67 7.13
N SER A 197 -5.59 -3.52 7.38
CA SER A 197 -6.24 -2.20 7.42
C SER A 197 -5.74 -1.33 8.58
N SER A 198 -5.43 -1.94 9.73
CA SER A 198 -4.90 -1.23 10.90
C SER A 198 -3.57 -0.52 10.61
N PHE A 199 -2.74 -1.06 9.70
CA PHE A 199 -1.45 -0.45 9.36
C PHE A 199 -1.59 0.96 8.76
N VAL A 200 -2.67 1.24 8.04
CA VAL A 200 -2.95 2.53 7.37
C VAL A 200 -4.13 3.26 8.01
N THR A 201 -4.54 2.84 9.20
CA THR A 201 -5.56 3.49 10.01
C THR A 201 -4.88 4.08 11.25
N PRO A 202 -4.99 5.40 11.50
CA PRO A 202 -4.49 5.97 12.74
C PRO A 202 -5.26 5.39 13.92
N LEU A 203 -4.56 4.75 14.86
CA LEU A 203 -5.15 4.15 16.05
C LEU A 203 -4.53 4.75 17.32
N PRO A 204 -5.27 4.81 18.44
CA PRO A 204 -4.66 5.01 19.75
C PRO A 204 -3.54 4.01 20.00
N HIS A 205 -2.43 4.46 20.59
CA HIS A 205 -1.24 3.65 20.80
C HIS A 205 -1.54 2.34 21.55
N GLU A 206 -2.38 2.41 22.58
CA GLU A 206 -2.81 1.23 23.36
C GLU A 206 -3.55 0.19 22.52
N GLN A 207 -4.42 0.65 21.61
CA GLN A 207 -5.17 -0.23 20.72
C GLN A 207 -4.23 -0.89 19.72
N ALA A 208 -3.34 -0.11 19.09
CA ALA A 208 -2.34 -0.62 18.16
C ALA A 208 -1.36 -1.60 18.82
N ALA A 209 -0.96 -1.34 20.07
CA ALA A 209 -0.05 -2.19 20.84
C ALA A 209 -0.66 -3.55 21.20
N ALA A 210 -1.98 -3.61 21.39
CA ALA A 210 -2.70 -4.84 21.71
C ALA A 210 -3.04 -5.70 20.49
N LEU A 211 -2.77 -5.23 19.27
CA LEU A 211 -3.07 -5.99 18.05
C LEU A 211 -2.00 -7.08 17.81
N PRO A 212 -2.42 -8.36 17.68
CA PRO A 212 -1.53 -9.44 17.31
C PRO A 212 -1.07 -9.34 15.84
N LEU A 213 0.23 -9.48 15.57
CA LEU A 213 0.79 -9.38 14.21
C LEU A 213 0.64 -10.68 13.39
N HIS A 214 -0.60 -11.09 13.12
CA HIS A 214 -0.93 -12.25 12.27
C HIS A 214 -0.55 -12.09 10.78
N LEU A 215 -0.06 -10.92 10.40
CA LEU A 215 0.39 -10.57 9.06
C LEU A 215 1.56 -9.60 9.18
N LEU A 216 2.71 -9.95 8.62
CA LEU A 216 3.77 -8.97 8.43
C LEU A 216 3.34 -7.95 7.36
N PRO A 217 3.68 -6.66 7.49
CA PRO A 217 3.33 -5.65 6.50
C PRO A 217 3.79 -6.06 5.09
N PRO A 218 2.90 -6.00 4.08
CA PRO A 218 3.29 -6.10 2.68
C PRO A 218 4.37 -5.07 2.32
N ASN A 219 5.16 -5.37 1.29
CA ASN A 219 6.24 -4.47 0.87
C ASN A 219 5.67 -3.10 0.47
N ARG A 220 6.40 -2.03 0.80
CA ARG A 220 6.04 -0.63 0.50
C ARG A 220 4.73 -0.11 1.13
N LEU A 221 4.04 -0.88 1.97
CA LEU A 221 2.88 -0.36 2.72
C LEU A 221 3.34 0.63 3.80
N ARG A 222 2.69 1.80 3.90
CA ARG A 222 2.95 2.74 4.99
C ARG A 222 2.37 2.20 6.30
N LEU A 223 3.06 2.47 7.42
CA LEU A 223 2.63 2.10 8.76
C LEU A 223 2.40 3.38 9.56
N PHE A 224 1.14 3.66 9.90
CA PHE A 224 0.77 4.87 10.64
C PHE A 224 0.95 4.74 12.14
N ASN A 225 1.02 3.51 12.65
CA ASN A 225 1.17 3.24 14.08
C ASN A 225 2.62 2.80 14.37
N PRO A 226 3.46 3.64 15.02
CA PRO A 226 4.87 3.33 15.23
C PRO A 226 5.11 2.03 16.00
N ILE A 227 4.20 1.69 16.92
CA ILE A 227 4.30 0.44 17.68
C ILE A 227 4.13 -0.81 16.80
N GLN A 228 3.30 -0.75 15.75
CA GLN A 228 3.17 -1.83 14.77
C GLN A 228 4.39 -1.90 13.86
N ALA A 229 5.01 -0.75 13.54
CA ALA A 229 6.31 -0.73 12.85
C ALA A 229 7.41 -1.40 13.68
N LEU A 230 7.46 -1.12 14.98
CA LEU A 230 8.37 -1.81 15.91
C LEU A 230 8.07 -3.30 15.98
N GLN A 231 6.80 -3.69 16.08
CA GLN A 231 6.36 -5.08 16.09
C GLN A 231 6.88 -5.83 14.86
N ALA A 232 6.66 -5.27 13.67
CA ALA A 232 7.12 -5.85 12.41
C ALA A 232 8.66 -5.90 12.31
N LEU A 233 9.36 -4.85 12.77
CA LEU A 233 10.81 -4.79 12.78
C LEU A 233 11.40 -5.90 13.65
N VAL A 234 10.88 -6.08 14.86
CA VAL A 234 11.32 -7.10 15.81
C VAL A 234 11.03 -8.50 15.27
N THR A 235 9.82 -8.75 14.77
CA THR A 235 9.45 -10.06 14.19
C THR A 235 10.37 -10.45 13.03
N ARG A 236 10.71 -9.50 12.15
CA ARG A 236 11.62 -9.76 11.01
C ARG A 236 13.04 -10.17 11.43
N GLN A 237 13.48 -9.83 12.65
CA GLN A 237 14.81 -10.26 13.12
C GLN A 237 14.90 -11.77 13.22
N PHE A 238 13.84 -12.42 13.69
CA PHE A 238 13.78 -13.87 13.89
C PHE A 238 13.84 -14.66 12.57
N ALA A 239 13.49 -14.04 11.43
CA ALA A 239 13.54 -14.68 10.12
C ALA A 239 14.98 -14.86 9.57
N THR A 240 15.99 -14.27 10.21
CA THR A 240 17.34 -14.18 9.67
C THR A 240 18.37 -14.78 10.64
N PRO A 241 19.41 -15.51 10.17
CA PRO A 241 20.48 -16.03 11.02
C PRO A 241 21.15 -14.93 11.85
N GLY A 242 21.61 -15.23 13.07
CA GLY A 242 22.22 -14.24 13.97
C GLY A 242 21.22 -13.29 14.64
N TRP A 243 19.95 -13.68 14.73
CA TRP A 243 18.88 -12.88 15.32
C TRP A 243 19.15 -12.49 16.78
N SER A 244 19.81 -13.36 17.56
CA SER A 244 20.11 -13.11 18.97
C SER A 244 20.99 -11.87 19.16
N GLN A 245 22.06 -11.76 18.38
CA GLN A 245 22.96 -10.60 18.40
C GLN A 245 22.25 -9.31 17.96
N ARG A 246 21.38 -9.39 16.95
CA ARG A 246 20.60 -8.22 16.50
C ARG A 246 19.57 -7.77 17.53
N LEU A 247 18.89 -8.70 18.20
CA LEU A 247 17.95 -8.37 19.26
C LEU A 247 18.65 -7.80 20.49
N ALA A 248 19.83 -8.29 20.87
CA ALA A 248 20.63 -7.68 21.93
C ALA A 248 21.06 -6.24 21.58
N ARG A 249 21.41 -5.99 20.31
CA ARG A 249 21.71 -4.63 19.83
C ARG A 249 20.48 -3.72 19.83
N LEU A 250 19.28 -4.27 19.61
CA LEU A 250 18.02 -3.53 19.69
C LEU A 250 17.63 -3.24 21.14
N GLU A 251 17.77 -4.21 22.03
CA GLU A 251 17.60 -4.08 23.47
C GLU A 251 18.47 -2.95 24.03
N ALA A 252 19.74 -2.89 23.62
CA ALA A 252 20.66 -1.83 24.03
C ALA A 252 20.25 -0.41 23.59
N LEU A 253 19.26 -0.27 22.70
CA LEU A 253 18.69 1.04 22.35
C LEU A 253 17.61 1.50 23.32
N LEU A 254 17.07 0.60 24.16
CA LEU A 254 16.04 0.92 25.12
C LEU A 254 16.60 1.77 26.28
N PRO A 255 15.89 2.82 26.71
CA PRO A 255 16.43 3.83 27.63
C PRO A 255 16.51 3.37 29.10
N GLN A 256 15.77 2.33 29.49
CA GLN A 256 15.60 1.92 30.90
C GLN A 256 15.83 0.41 31.06
N SER A 257 16.47 0.00 32.17
CA SER A 257 16.73 -1.41 32.51
C SER A 257 15.45 -2.24 32.62
N ASP A 258 14.38 -1.66 33.16
CA ASP A 258 13.11 -2.38 33.29
C ASP A 258 12.43 -2.61 31.93
N LEU A 259 12.60 -1.70 30.97
CA LEU A 259 12.12 -1.88 29.60
C LEU A 259 12.92 -2.98 28.88
N GLN A 260 14.23 -3.03 29.10
CA GLN A 260 15.09 -4.11 28.60
C GLN A 260 14.64 -5.47 29.15
N ALA A 261 14.34 -5.54 30.45
CA ALA A 261 13.82 -6.77 31.07
C ALA A 261 12.48 -7.21 30.49
N ASP A 262 11.53 -6.29 30.26
CA ASP A 262 10.24 -6.63 29.64
C ASP A 262 10.41 -7.04 28.16
N PHE A 263 11.31 -6.39 27.42
CA PHE A 263 11.66 -6.80 26.04
C PHE A 263 12.26 -8.21 26.01
N ASN A 264 13.22 -8.52 26.89
CA ASN A 264 13.82 -9.85 26.99
C ASN A 264 12.80 -10.93 27.34
N ARG A 265 11.83 -10.63 28.22
CA ARG A 265 10.73 -11.56 28.52
C ARG A 265 9.86 -11.83 27.30
N PHE A 266 9.63 -10.83 26.46
CA PHE A 266 8.96 -11.02 25.17
C PHE A 266 9.81 -11.91 24.24
N VAL A 267 11.10 -11.62 24.08
CA VAL A 267 12.00 -12.42 23.23
C VAL A 267 12.01 -13.88 23.69
N LEU A 268 12.16 -14.14 24.99
CA LEU A 268 12.15 -15.49 25.55
C LEU A 268 10.80 -16.21 25.39
N ALA A 269 9.68 -15.49 25.33
CA ALA A 269 8.38 -16.08 25.00
C ALA A 269 8.28 -16.47 23.51
N PHE A 270 8.90 -15.67 22.63
CA PHE A 270 8.86 -15.83 21.19
C PHE A 270 9.83 -16.90 20.67
N VAL A 271 11.05 -16.99 21.22
CA VAL A 271 12.12 -17.88 20.76
C VAL A 271 11.69 -19.35 20.62
N PRO A 272 11.01 -19.98 21.59
CA PRO A 272 10.59 -21.39 21.44
C PRO A 272 9.74 -21.64 20.19
N ARG A 273 8.97 -20.63 19.75
CA ARG A 273 8.10 -20.73 18.57
C ARG A 273 8.91 -20.62 17.29
N VAL A 274 10.02 -19.90 17.31
CA VAL A 274 10.97 -19.81 16.20
C VAL A 274 11.81 -21.10 16.11
N LEU A 275 12.24 -21.64 17.25
CA LEU A 275 13.05 -22.86 17.31
C LEU A 275 12.31 -24.08 16.76
N GLN A 276 11.00 -24.19 17.05
CA GLN A 276 10.13 -25.24 16.49
C GLN A 276 10.09 -25.24 14.96
N GLN A 277 10.51 -24.14 14.33
CA GLN A 277 10.35 -23.86 12.91
C GLN A 277 11.72 -23.83 12.19
N GLN A 278 12.81 -24.19 12.88
CA GLN A 278 14.17 -24.23 12.33
C GLN A 278 14.36 -25.18 11.16
N GLN A 279 13.43 -26.12 10.97
CA GLN A 279 13.44 -27.04 9.83
C GLN A 279 12.86 -26.41 8.55
N LEU A 280 12.18 -25.27 8.65
CA LEU A 280 11.63 -24.57 7.49
C LEU A 280 12.74 -23.91 6.69
N GLN A 281 12.79 -24.21 5.38
CA GLN A 281 13.77 -23.65 4.46
C GLN A 281 13.17 -22.59 3.55
N ALA A 282 11.89 -22.68 3.22
CA ALA A 282 11.26 -21.71 2.34
C ALA A 282 11.00 -20.38 3.10
N PRO A 283 11.41 -19.22 2.56
CA PRO A 283 11.20 -17.92 3.20
C PRO A 283 9.73 -17.63 3.53
N GLN A 284 8.81 -18.13 2.70
CA GLN A 284 7.37 -17.97 2.90
C GLN A 284 6.86 -18.76 4.11
N ASP A 285 7.39 -19.96 4.36
CA ASP A 285 6.97 -20.79 5.49
C ASP A 285 7.49 -20.20 6.80
N ILE A 286 8.76 -19.75 6.80
CA ILE A 286 9.35 -19.01 7.93
C ILE A 286 8.50 -17.79 8.26
N ARG A 287 8.09 -17.02 7.25
CA ARG A 287 7.22 -15.85 7.42
C ARG A 287 5.91 -16.22 8.10
N GLN A 288 5.19 -17.23 7.59
CA GLN A 288 3.90 -17.64 8.14
C GLN A 288 4.03 -18.16 9.58
N ALA A 289 5.08 -18.94 9.86
CA ALA A 289 5.36 -19.42 11.20
C ALA A 289 5.60 -18.27 12.21
N LEU A 290 6.30 -17.21 11.80
CA LEU A 290 6.49 -16.02 12.62
C LEU A 290 5.18 -15.24 12.85
N GLU A 291 4.33 -15.16 11.83
CA GLU A 291 2.99 -14.57 11.93
C GLU A 291 2.10 -15.40 12.89
N ASP A 292 2.17 -16.73 12.82
CA ASP A 292 1.41 -17.64 13.68
C ASP A 292 1.92 -17.68 15.12
N ALA A 293 3.20 -17.37 15.35
CA ALA A 293 3.76 -17.26 16.69
C ALA A 293 3.04 -16.18 17.54
N TRP A 294 2.43 -15.19 16.88
CA TRP A 294 1.62 -14.17 17.53
C TRP A 294 0.24 -14.69 17.99
N ASP A 295 -0.24 -15.87 17.56
CA ASP A 295 -1.46 -16.48 18.13
C ASP A 295 -1.26 -16.90 19.59
N HIS A 296 -0.01 -17.06 20.05
CA HIS A 296 0.26 -17.52 21.41
C HIS A 296 0.00 -16.45 22.46
N GLU A 297 -0.86 -16.78 23.42
CA GLU A 297 -1.25 -15.88 24.50
C GLU A 297 -0.07 -15.34 25.32
N LEU A 298 0.95 -16.16 25.61
CA LEU A 298 2.13 -15.70 26.33
C LEU A 298 2.92 -14.66 25.52
N VAL A 299 3.06 -14.85 24.21
CA VAL A 299 3.73 -13.89 23.33
C VAL A 299 3.00 -12.56 23.36
N GLN A 300 1.67 -12.59 23.19
CA GLN A 300 0.82 -11.40 23.26
C GLN A 300 0.92 -10.68 24.60
N ARG A 301 0.72 -11.40 25.70
CA ARG A 301 0.79 -10.82 27.05
C ARG A 301 2.14 -10.13 27.32
N ARG A 302 3.26 -10.73 26.90
CA ARG A 302 4.60 -10.14 27.08
C ARG A 302 4.83 -8.95 26.16
N TRP A 303 4.41 -9.04 24.90
CA TRP A 303 4.48 -7.93 23.96
C TRP A 303 3.66 -6.73 24.45
N THR A 304 2.38 -6.92 24.76
CA THR A 304 1.49 -5.83 25.19
C THR A 304 2.03 -5.14 26.44
N ARG A 305 2.54 -5.91 27.41
CA ARG A 305 3.20 -5.35 28.60
C ARG A 305 4.40 -4.46 28.24
N PHE A 306 5.27 -4.91 27.34
CA PHE A 306 6.41 -4.12 26.87
C PHE A 306 5.94 -2.87 26.07
N ALA A 307 5.04 -3.06 25.12
CA ALA A 307 4.56 -2.04 24.19
C ALA A 307 3.81 -0.90 24.89
N LEU A 308 3.02 -1.20 25.92
CA LEU A 308 2.29 -0.19 26.70
C LEU A 308 3.18 0.67 27.59
N ARG A 309 4.44 0.27 27.84
CA ARG A 309 5.42 1.10 28.54
C ARG A 309 6.16 2.08 27.65
N LEU A 310 5.96 1.97 26.33
CA LEU A 310 6.47 2.93 25.35
C LEU A 310 5.34 3.90 24.97
N THR A 311 5.70 5.15 24.68
CA THR A 311 4.82 6.05 23.93
C THR A 311 4.97 5.81 22.43
N ALA A 312 4.03 6.31 21.62
CA ALA A 312 4.13 6.25 20.16
C ALA A 312 5.44 6.89 19.65
N ALA A 313 5.82 8.06 20.21
CA ALA A 313 7.06 8.75 19.85
C ALA A 313 8.32 7.94 20.21
N GLN A 314 8.33 7.26 21.37
CA GLN A 314 9.45 6.39 21.75
C GLN A 314 9.56 5.17 20.83
N ALA A 315 8.43 4.57 20.43
CA ALA A 315 8.42 3.48 19.47
C ALA A 315 8.95 3.93 18.10
N GLU A 316 8.55 5.12 17.63
CA GLU A 316 9.05 5.72 16.39
C GLU A 316 10.57 5.95 16.43
N GLN A 317 11.06 6.61 17.49
CA GLN A 317 12.49 6.85 17.70
C GLN A 317 13.29 5.55 17.76
N LEU A 318 12.74 4.50 18.37
CA LEU A 318 13.39 3.19 18.44
C LEU A 318 13.51 2.56 17.04
N VAL A 319 12.46 2.62 16.23
CA VAL A 319 12.47 2.15 14.84
C VAL A 319 13.49 2.93 14.01
N GLN A 320 13.52 4.26 14.13
CA GLN A 320 14.48 5.12 13.43
C GLN A 320 15.94 4.79 13.81
N ARG A 321 16.23 4.69 15.11
CA ARG A 321 17.57 4.36 15.60
C ARG A 321 18.00 2.96 15.18
N ALA A 322 17.09 1.99 15.19
CA ALA A 322 17.35 0.64 14.72
C ALA A 322 17.64 0.62 13.21
N ALA A 323 16.88 1.36 12.40
CA ALA A 323 17.12 1.51 10.97
C ALA A 323 18.48 2.17 10.68
N ALA A 324 18.82 3.26 11.38
CA ALA A 324 20.11 3.95 11.25
C ALA A 324 21.30 3.03 11.59
N LYS A 325 21.13 2.13 12.57
CA LYS A 325 22.12 1.12 12.94
C LYS A 325 22.11 -0.14 12.06
N ARG A 326 21.33 -0.13 10.97
CA ARG A 326 21.15 -1.24 10.01
C ARG A 326 20.73 -2.54 10.70
N LEU A 327 19.88 -2.43 11.72
CA LEU A 327 19.28 -3.59 12.40
C LEU A 327 18.07 -4.12 11.62
N CYS A 328 17.49 -3.34 10.71
CA CYS A 328 16.37 -3.78 9.88
C CYS A 328 16.87 -4.53 8.64
N PRO A 329 16.31 -5.71 8.29
CA PRO A 329 16.57 -6.35 7.00
C PRO A 329 15.87 -5.64 5.83
N VAL A 330 15.10 -4.58 6.11
CA VAL A 330 14.37 -3.79 5.14
C VAL A 330 14.78 -2.32 5.26
N HIS A 331 14.69 -1.59 4.14
CA HIS A 331 14.83 -0.14 4.16
C HIS A 331 13.63 0.49 4.85
N VAL A 332 13.87 1.37 5.81
CA VAL A 332 12.84 2.13 6.52
C VAL A 332 12.92 3.56 6.05
N GLN A 333 11.81 4.06 5.49
CA GLN A 333 11.65 5.46 5.12
C GLN A 333 10.65 6.09 6.07
N GLN A 334 11.06 7.20 6.69
CA GLN A 334 10.16 8.00 7.52
C GLN A 334 9.41 8.99 6.65
N HIS A 335 8.12 9.15 6.93
CA HIS A 335 7.29 10.21 6.40
C HIS A 335 6.78 11.02 7.59
N GLU A 336 6.88 12.34 7.53
CA GLU A 336 6.23 13.19 8.53
C GLU A 336 4.71 13.00 8.47
N VAL A 337 4.02 13.20 9.59
CA VAL A 337 2.56 12.97 9.69
C VAL A 337 1.75 13.68 8.59
N PRO A 338 2.02 14.95 8.23
CA PRO A 338 1.32 15.60 7.11
C PRO A 338 1.60 14.95 5.76
N ALA A 339 2.83 14.45 5.56
CA ALA A 339 3.26 13.78 4.34
C ALA A 339 2.87 12.29 4.27
N ALA A 340 2.40 11.71 5.39
CA ALA A 340 2.07 10.28 5.48
C ALA A 340 0.93 9.85 4.55
N THR A 341 0.08 10.80 4.12
CA THR A 341 -0.98 10.59 3.12
C THR A 341 -0.79 11.45 1.88
N GLU A 342 0.38 12.06 1.70
CA GLU A 342 0.69 12.82 0.50
C GLU A 342 0.58 11.91 -0.74
N GLY A 343 -0.11 12.43 -1.76
CA GLY A 343 -0.42 11.69 -2.99
C GLY A 343 -1.63 10.76 -2.90
N TRP A 344 -2.24 10.57 -1.73
CA TRP A 344 -3.34 9.62 -1.56
C TRP A 344 -4.68 10.15 -2.08
N GLY A 345 -4.84 11.46 -2.22
CA GLY A 345 -6.08 12.07 -2.73
C GLY A 345 -7.31 11.58 -1.96
N LEU A 346 -7.29 11.78 -0.64
CA LEU A 346 -8.36 11.38 0.28
C LEU A 346 -9.68 12.07 -0.14
N ALA A 347 -10.77 11.30 -0.16
CA ALA A 347 -12.10 11.75 -0.54
C ALA A 347 -12.98 12.15 0.65
#